data_AF-A0A8T2Y3Y6-F1
#
_entry.id   AF-A0A8T2Y3Y6-F1
#
_cell.length_a   1.000
_cell.length_b   1.000
_cell.length_c   1.000
_cell.angle_alpha   90.00
_cell.angle_beta   90.00
_cell.angle_gamma   90.00
#
_symmetry.space_group_name_H-M   'P 1'
#
loop_
_entity.id
_entity.type
_entity.pdbx_description
1 polymer ?
#
loop_
_entity_poly.entity_id
_entity_poly.type
_entity_poly.pdbx_seq_one_letter_code
_entity_poly.pdbx_strand_id
1 'polypeptide(L)'
;MAEKDKGPVIGLSWHPTLPTLSSSTTKNIKTPDEAESSSALWKPKSQLVDGLFVPPNDPIKLNKLRKSQRKDTLGKDWFDMPAPTITQELKRDLQLLKLRSAIDPKRHYKRGDPKSKDLPKYFQVGTVVESATDFYSGRLTKKERKATIADELLYDQTFRAYRKRKVREIEEKNRPGGNDKWKIKGKQSRKRAKERRH
;
A
#
# COMPACT_ATOMS: atom_id res chain seq x y z
N MET A 1 43.61 39.37 20.63
CA MET A 1 42.88 39.45 19.34
C MET A 1 43.91 39.65 18.23
N ALA A 2 44.03 38.67 17.33
CA ALA A 2 44.72 38.67 16.01
C ALA A 2 44.98 37.20 15.66
N GLU A 3 44.02 36.50 15.05
CA GLU A 3 43.90 36.21 13.61
C GLU A 3 44.90 35.17 13.08
N LYS A 4 44.31 34.09 12.54
CA LYS A 4 44.91 32.91 11.91
C LYS A 4 45.21 33.23 10.46
N ASP A 5 46.27 32.65 9.91
CA ASP A 5 46.26 32.20 8.51
C ASP A 5 47.16 30.99 8.31
N LYS A 6 46.56 29.85 7.97
CA LYS A 6 47.17 28.77 7.17
C LYS A 6 46.09 28.12 6.31
N GLY A 7 46.25 28.23 5.00
CA GLY A 7 45.38 27.67 3.96
C GLY A 7 45.43 26.14 3.86
N PRO A 8 44.67 25.56 2.90
CA PRO A 8 44.25 24.17 2.94
C PRO A 8 45.28 23.23 2.29
N VAL A 9 45.64 22.14 2.98
CA VAL A 9 46.32 20.99 2.37
C VAL A 9 45.26 19.93 2.10
N ILE A 10 44.84 19.88 0.84
CA ILE A 10 44.02 18.82 0.28
C ILE A 10 44.89 17.57 0.16
N GLY A 11 44.47 16.49 0.82
CA GLY A 11 45.14 15.20 0.76
C GLY A 11 44.30 14.11 1.42
N LEU A 12 43.16 13.77 0.80
CA LEU A 12 42.40 12.57 1.17
C LEU A 12 43.11 11.33 0.60
N SER A 13 44.03 10.73 1.37
CA SER A 13 44.39 9.33 1.16
C SER A 13 43.46 8.48 2.02
N TRP A 14 42.27 8.18 1.51
CA TRP A 14 41.42 7.14 2.08
C TRP A 14 41.93 5.79 1.58
N HIS A 15 42.51 4.98 2.46
CA HIS A 15 42.67 3.55 2.21
C HIS A 15 41.81 2.78 3.23
N PRO A 16 40.92 1.87 2.82
CA PRO A 16 40.28 0.98 3.77
C PRO A 16 41.32 -0.03 4.28
N THR A 17 41.56 -0.06 5.59
CA THR A 17 42.31 -1.15 6.22
C THR A 17 41.48 -2.42 6.13
N LEU A 18 41.84 -3.32 5.21
CA LEU A 18 41.28 -4.66 5.18
C LEU A 18 41.98 -5.52 6.25
N PRO A 19 41.23 -6.32 7.04
CA PRO A 19 41.83 -7.18 8.05
C PRO A 19 42.63 -8.30 7.39
N THR A 20 43.86 -8.50 7.85
CA THR A 20 44.69 -9.66 7.49
C THR A 20 44.14 -10.90 8.21
N LEU A 21 43.55 -11.82 7.44
CA LEU A 21 43.04 -13.09 7.98
C LEU A 21 44.21 -14.02 8.34
N SER A 22 44.50 -14.12 9.63
CA SER A 22 45.28 -15.22 10.22
C SER A 22 44.35 -16.41 10.45
N SER A 23 44.70 -17.56 9.88
CA SER A 23 44.00 -18.84 10.07
C SER A 23 44.36 -19.44 11.44
N SER A 24 43.39 -19.54 12.36
CA SER A 24 43.45 -20.51 13.46
C SER A 24 42.07 -21.00 13.94
N THR A 25 41.92 -22.32 13.77
CA THR A 25 41.15 -23.38 14.44
C THR A 25 40.21 -23.07 15.64
N THR A 26 38.92 -23.42 15.43
CA THR A 26 37.89 -23.97 16.35
C THR A 26 37.48 -23.24 17.64
N LYS A 27 36.16 -22.99 17.82
CA LYS A 27 35.26 -23.76 18.72
C LYS A 27 33.84 -23.16 18.78
N ASN A 28 32.91 -24.08 19.02
CA ASN A 28 31.44 -24.02 19.05
C ASN A 28 30.85 -23.02 20.08
N ILE A 29 29.93 -22.15 19.67
CA ILE A 29 29.05 -21.36 20.57
C ILE A 29 27.63 -21.24 19.97
N LYS A 30 26.64 -21.49 20.85
CA LYS A 30 25.19 -21.56 20.68
C LYS A 30 24.53 -20.27 20.18
N THR A 31 23.44 -20.44 19.42
CA THR A 31 22.43 -19.43 19.08
C THR A 31 21.54 -19.05 20.28
N PRO A 32 21.03 -17.81 20.30
CA PRO A 32 19.63 -17.57 20.67
C PRO A 32 18.86 -16.86 19.55
N ASP A 33 17.54 -16.99 19.66
CA ASP A 33 16.49 -16.62 18.72
C ASP A 33 16.27 -15.10 18.60
N GLU A 34 15.82 -14.62 17.43
CA GLU A 34 14.68 -13.71 17.28
C GLU A 34 14.36 -13.39 15.80
N ALA A 35 13.08 -13.20 15.53
CA ALA A 35 12.47 -13.02 14.23
C ALA A 35 12.63 -11.58 13.71
N GLU A 36 12.73 -11.40 12.39
CA GLU A 36 11.91 -10.44 11.62
C GLU A 36 12.19 -10.46 10.10
N SER A 37 11.13 -10.18 9.35
CA SER A 37 11.06 -10.05 7.89
C SER A 37 12.11 -9.09 7.30
N SER A 38 12.98 -9.60 6.43
CA SER A 38 13.49 -8.82 5.29
C SER A 38 14.01 -9.74 4.18
N SER A 39 13.55 -9.45 2.95
CA SER A 39 14.08 -9.86 1.64
C SER A 39 15.17 -10.95 1.61
N ALA A 40 14.78 -12.16 1.18
CA ALA A 40 15.57 -13.08 0.35
C ALA A 40 17.11 -13.19 0.55
N LEU A 41 17.64 -13.09 1.78
CA LEU A 41 19.10 -13.07 1.99
C LEU A 41 19.64 -14.05 3.04
N TRP A 42 18.83 -14.97 3.56
CA TRP A 42 19.36 -16.03 4.43
C TRP A 42 19.01 -17.42 3.92
N LYS A 43 20.02 -18.05 3.33
CA LYS A 43 20.11 -19.51 3.19
C LYS A 43 20.95 -20.07 4.34
N PRO A 44 20.70 -21.31 4.80
CA PRO A 44 21.52 -21.94 5.83
C PRO A 44 22.99 -21.98 5.41
N LYS A 45 23.90 -21.74 6.36
CA LYS A 45 25.36 -21.61 6.17
C LYS A 45 26.00 -22.77 5.38
N SER A 46 25.36 -23.94 5.35
CA SER A 46 25.82 -25.12 4.59
C SER A 46 25.80 -24.95 3.07
N GLN A 47 25.20 -23.89 2.54
CA GLN A 47 25.15 -23.59 1.09
C GLN A 47 26.03 -22.40 0.66
N LEU A 48 26.77 -21.79 1.59
CA LEU A 48 27.64 -20.64 1.29
C LEU A 48 29.09 -21.11 1.21
N VAL A 49 29.74 -20.88 0.07
CA VAL A 49 31.20 -20.94 -0.04
C VAL A 49 31.71 -19.55 0.40
N ASP A 50 32.51 -19.50 1.47
CA ASP A 50 33.14 -18.28 2.02
C ASP A 50 32.20 -17.10 2.35
N GLY A 51 30.91 -17.35 2.59
CA GLY A 51 29.93 -16.31 2.91
C GLY A 51 29.52 -15.45 1.71
N LEU A 52 30.05 -15.73 0.52
CA LEU A 52 29.73 -15.03 -0.72
C LEU A 52 28.71 -15.82 -1.53
N PHE A 53 27.70 -15.14 -2.06
CA PHE A 53 26.73 -15.76 -2.97
C PHE A 53 27.40 -16.02 -4.31
N VAL A 54 27.89 -17.25 -4.51
CA VAL A 54 28.40 -17.72 -5.81
C VAL A 54 27.22 -18.28 -6.61
N PRO A 55 26.90 -17.74 -7.80
CA PRO A 55 25.89 -18.31 -8.68
C PRO A 55 26.21 -19.77 -8.99
N PRO A 56 25.22 -20.70 -8.99
CA PRO A 56 25.47 -22.09 -9.33
C PRO A 56 26.14 -22.24 -10.70
N ASN A 57 27.16 -23.10 -10.83
CA ASN A 57 27.90 -23.28 -12.10
C ASN A 57 27.06 -23.99 -13.19
N ASP A 58 26.05 -24.79 -12.79
CA ASP A 58 25.25 -25.55 -13.75
C ASP A 58 24.32 -24.65 -14.58
N PRO A 59 24.31 -24.76 -15.93
CA PRO A 59 23.53 -23.88 -16.79
C PRO A 59 22.01 -24.03 -16.57
N ILE A 60 21.54 -25.24 -16.21
CA ILE A 60 20.13 -25.51 -15.91
C ILE A 60 19.69 -24.78 -14.64
N LYS A 61 20.51 -24.81 -13.59
CA LYS A 61 20.23 -24.12 -12.32
C LYS A 61 20.27 -22.60 -12.51
N LEU A 62 21.22 -22.08 -13.29
CA LEU A 62 21.26 -20.67 -13.67
C LEU A 62 20.01 -20.22 -14.43
N ASN A 63 19.57 -21.00 -15.42
CA ASN A 63 18.36 -20.67 -16.18
C ASN A 63 17.10 -20.75 -15.32
N LYS A 64 17.03 -21.69 -14.37
CA LYS A 64 15.94 -21.77 -13.40
C LYS A 64 15.93 -20.56 -12.46
N LEU A 65 17.10 -20.17 -11.94
CA LEU A 65 17.24 -18.97 -11.11
C LEU A 65 16.83 -17.70 -11.87
N ARG A 66 17.31 -17.53 -13.11
CA ARG A 66 16.92 -16.42 -13.99
C ARG A 66 15.41 -16.40 -14.23
N LYS A 67 14.77 -17.56 -14.45
CA LYS A 67 13.31 -17.66 -14.60
C LYS A 67 12.57 -17.26 -13.32
N SER A 68 13.04 -17.67 -12.14
CA SER A 68 12.41 -17.28 -10.86
C SER A 68 12.58 -15.80 -10.51
N GLN A 69 13.65 -15.16 -11.00
CA GLN A 69 13.88 -13.72 -10.82
C GLN A 69 13.09 -12.85 -11.80
N ARG A 70 12.54 -13.44 -12.88
CA ARG A 70 11.70 -12.69 -13.81
C ARG A 70 10.41 -12.26 -13.10
N LYS A 71 10.04 -11.00 -13.28
CA LYS A 71 8.78 -10.46 -12.77
C LYS A 71 7.62 -11.19 -13.44
N ASP A 72 6.59 -11.48 -12.66
CA ASP A 72 5.35 -12.04 -13.20
C ASP A 72 4.68 -10.99 -14.10
N THR A 73 4.43 -11.40 -15.33
CA THR A 73 4.17 -10.49 -16.45
C THR A 73 3.16 -11.13 -17.39
N LEU A 74 2.26 -10.34 -17.99
CA LEU A 74 1.20 -10.85 -18.89
C LEU A 74 1.73 -11.37 -20.25
N GLY A 75 3.04 -11.28 -20.49
CA GLY A 75 3.72 -11.74 -21.69
C GLY A 75 3.81 -10.69 -22.81
N LYS A 76 4.46 -11.10 -23.91
CA LYS A 76 4.78 -10.22 -25.04
C LYS A 76 3.53 -9.68 -25.76
N ASP A 77 2.46 -10.46 -25.81
CA ASP A 77 1.20 -10.08 -26.48
C ASP A 77 0.53 -8.88 -25.80
N TRP A 78 0.89 -8.61 -24.54
CA TRP A 78 0.39 -7.47 -23.77
C TRP A 78 1.55 -6.66 -23.18
N PHE A 79 2.53 -6.35 -24.04
CA PHE A 79 3.64 -5.43 -23.78
C PHE A 79 4.35 -5.65 -22.44
N ASP A 80 4.45 -6.91 -22.03
CA ASP A 80 5.08 -7.29 -20.77
C ASP A 80 4.55 -6.49 -19.56
N MET A 81 3.22 -6.35 -19.45
CA MET A 81 2.59 -5.68 -18.30
C MET A 81 2.89 -6.42 -16.97
N PRO A 82 3.59 -5.77 -16.02
CA PRO A 82 3.98 -6.40 -14.76
C PRO A 82 2.79 -6.47 -13.78
N ALA A 83 2.82 -7.46 -12.88
CA ALA A 83 1.92 -7.51 -11.72
C ALA A 83 2.43 -6.57 -10.60
N PRO A 84 1.75 -5.45 -10.28
CA PRO A 84 2.16 -4.57 -9.20
C PRO A 84 1.85 -5.17 -7.83
N THR A 85 2.62 -4.79 -6.81
CA THR A 85 2.33 -5.14 -5.42
C THR A 85 1.11 -4.35 -4.94
N ILE A 86 0.09 -5.05 -4.43
CA ILE A 86 -1.14 -4.43 -3.95
C ILE A 86 -0.88 -3.71 -2.62
N THR A 87 -0.69 -2.38 -2.68
CA THR A 87 -0.68 -1.52 -1.50
C THR A 87 -2.12 -1.29 -1.00
N GLN A 88 -2.26 -0.79 0.22
CA GLN A 88 -3.60 -0.51 0.77
C GLN A 88 -4.33 0.60 -0.01
N GLU A 89 -3.61 1.59 -0.53
CA GLU A 89 -4.17 2.66 -1.35
C GLU A 89 -4.71 2.12 -2.67
N LEU A 90 -3.91 1.32 -3.37
CA LEU A 90 -4.33 0.66 -4.62
C LEU A 90 -5.55 -0.24 -4.39
N LYS A 91 -5.57 -0.95 -3.26
CA LYS A 91 -6.73 -1.77 -2.88
C LYS A 91 -8.00 -0.93 -2.73
N ARG A 92 -7.93 0.24 -2.10
CA ARG A 92 -9.07 1.17 -1.94
C ARG A 92 -9.55 1.67 -3.30
N ASP A 93 -8.63 2.08 -4.17
CA ASP A 93 -8.96 2.58 -5.51
C ASP A 93 -9.60 1.50 -6.39
N LEU A 94 -9.07 0.26 -6.37
CA LEU A 94 -9.67 -0.85 -7.11
C LEU A 94 -11.07 -1.22 -6.58
N GLN A 95 -11.26 -1.19 -5.26
CA GLN A 95 -12.58 -1.37 -4.66
C GLN A 95 -13.54 -0.25 -5.07
N LEU A 96 -13.06 0.99 -5.14
CA LEU A 96 -13.84 2.15 -5.57
C LEU A 96 -14.29 1.98 -7.02
N LEU A 97 -13.39 1.58 -7.92
CA LEU A 97 -13.72 1.30 -9.33
C LEU A 97 -14.78 0.20 -9.47
N LYS A 98 -14.69 -0.85 -8.65
CA LYS A 98 -15.71 -1.91 -8.61
C LYS A 98 -17.07 -1.39 -8.16
N LEU A 99 -17.09 -0.46 -7.21
CA LEU A 99 -18.29 0.16 -6.66
C LEU A 99 -18.71 1.45 -7.39
N ARG A 100 -18.17 1.71 -8.60
CA ARG A 100 -18.44 2.95 -9.35
C ARG A 100 -19.91 3.24 -9.60
N SER A 101 -20.75 2.22 -9.69
CA SER A 101 -22.20 2.37 -9.84
C SER A 101 -22.91 2.96 -8.63
N ALA A 102 -22.30 2.90 -7.44
CA ALA A 102 -22.83 3.46 -6.20
C ALA A 102 -22.20 4.81 -5.83
N ILE A 103 -21.25 5.31 -6.63
CA ILE A 103 -20.57 6.59 -6.40
C ILE A 103 -21.49 7.75 -6.76
N ASP A 104 -21.92 7.80 -8.02
CA ASP A 104 -22.73 8.89 -8.55
C ASP A 104 -24.15 8.38 -8.88
N PRO A 105 -25.21 8.93 -8.24
CA PRO A 105 -26.59 8.53 -8.52
C PRO A 105 -27.04 8.81 -9.96
N LYS A 106 -26.37 9.71 -10.68
CA LYS A 106 -26.72 10.08 -12.04
C LYS A 106 -26.00 9.25 -13.10
N ARG A 107 -24.91 8.57 -12.74
CA ARG A 107 -24.09 7.78 -13.67
C ARG A 107 -24.33 6.30 -13.47
N HIS A 108 -25.03 5.70 -14.42
CA HIS A 108 -25.26 4.26 -14.46
C HIS A 108 -24.21 3.61 -15.36
N TYR A 109 -23.37 2.76 -14.78
CA TYR A 109 -22.35 2.00 -15.50
C TYR A 109 -22.83 0.58 -15.80
N LYS A 110 -22.30 -0.03 -16.86
CA LYS A 110 -22.43 -1.47 -17.09
C LYS A 110 -21.87 -2.22 -15.88
N ARG A 111 -22.63 -3.20 -15.37
CA ARG A 111 -22.20 -4.07 -14.29
C ARG A 111 -20.93 -4.81 -14.72
N GLY A 112 -19.91 -4.80 -13.85
CA GLY A 112 -18.69 -5.58 -14.06
C GLY A 112 -18.98 -7.09 -14.02
N ASP A 113 -17.97 -7.88 -14.35
CA ASP A 113 -18.13 -9.33 -14.42
C ASP A 113 -18.55 -9.90 -13.05
N PRO A 114 -19.66 -10.65 -12.97
CA PRO A 114 -20.15 -11.18 -11.69
C PRO A 114 -19.17 -12.20 -11.07
N LYS A 115 -18.24 -12.72 -11.87
CA LYS A 115 -17.22 -13.70 -11.48
C LYS A 115 -15.96 -13.07 -10.90
N SER A 116 -15.68 -11.78 -11.17
CA SER A 116 -14.51 -11.10 -10.62
C SER A 116 -14.81 -10.57 -9.21
N LYS A 117 -14.92 -11.49 -8.25
CA LYS A 117 -14.89 -11.11 -6.82
C LYS A 117 -13.53 -10.54 -6.45
N ASP A 118 -12.48 -11.10 -7.04
CA ASP A 118 -11.09 -10.76 -6.77
C ASP A 118 -10.62 -9.53 -7.54
N LEU A 119 -9.59 -8.89 -6.99
CA LEU A 119 -8.92 -7.76 -7.63
C LEU A 119 -8.13 -8.24 -8.86
N PRO A 120 -8.03 -7.44 -9.92
CA PRO A 120 -7.23 -7.80 -11.08
C PRO A 120 -5.77 -8.02 -10.67
N LYS A 121 -5.15 -9.08 -11.18
CA LYS A 121 -3.75 -9.44 -10.88
C LYS A 121 -2.75 -8.51 -11.57
N TYR A 122 -3.03 -8.16 -12.82
CA TYR A 122 -2.17 -7.30 -13.62
C TYR A 122 -2.91 -5.99 -13.90
N PHE A 123 -2.33 -4.87 -13.52
CA PHE A 123 -2.88 -3.54 -13.74
C PHE A 123 -1.76 -2.51 -13.68
N GLN A 124 -2.01 -1.33 -14.24
CA GLN A 124 -1.14 -0.17 -14.13
C GLN A 124 -1.97 1.03 -13.72
N VAL A 125 -1.37 1.92 -12.92
CA VAL A 125 -1.96 3.20 -12.56
C VAL A 125 -1.24 4.27 -13.37
N GLY A 126 -2.00 5.05 -14.14
CA GLY A 126 -1.51 6.14 -14.95
C GLY A 126 -2.29 7.41 -14.67
N THR A 127 -1.70 8.54 -15.02
CA THR A 127 -2.35 9.86 -14.98
C THR A 127 -2.68 10.29 -16.40
N VAL A 128 -3.81 10.97 -16.57
CA VAL A 128 -4.21 11.49 -17.89
C VAL A 128 -3.37 12.71 -18.22
N VAL A 129 -2.71 12.68 -19.39
CA VAL A 129 -2.04 13.85 -19.95
C VAL A 129 -3.05 14.62 -20.78
N GLU A 130 -3.35 15.84 -20.34
CA GLU A 130 -4.37 16.70 -20.96
C GLU A 130 -3.92 17.18 -22.35
N SER A 131 -4.88 17.34 -23.27
CA SER A 131 -4.62 17.89 -24.60
C SER A 131 -4.30 19.38 -24.54
N ALA A 132 -3.44 19.86 -25.44
CA ALA A 132 -3.14 21.28 -25.58
C ALA A 132 -4.35 22.12 -26.05
N THR A 133 -5.38 21.48 -26.62
CA THR A 133 -6.53 22.16 -27.24
C THR A 133 -7.64 22.55 -26.27
N ASP A 134 -7.76 21.88 -25.12
CA ASP A 134 -8.84 22.13 -24.15
C ASP A 134 -8.22 22.57 -22.81
N PHE A 135 -8.20 23.88 -22.58
CA PHE A 135 -7.57 24.46 -21.39
C PHE A 135 -8.53 24.65 -20.22
N TYR A 136 -9.80 24.95 -20.49
CA TYR A 136 -10.74 25.43 -19.46
C TYR A 136 -11.75 24.38 -18.99
N SER A 137 -12.17 23.43 -19.85
CA SER A 137 -13.21 22.46 -19.49
C SER A 137 -12.68 21.08 -19.11
N GLY A 138 -11.71 20.57 -19.85
CA GLY A 138 -11.19 19.22 -19.65
C GLY A 138 -10.08 19.08 -18.60
N ARG A 139 -9.61 20.21 -18.05
CA ARG A 139 -8.40 20.27 -17.22
C ARG A 139 -8.72 20.46 -15.75
N LEU A 140 -8.08 19.65 -14.90
CA LEU A 140 -8.12 19.83 -13.45
C LEU A 140 -7.06 20.84 -13.02
N THR A 141 -7.41 21.70 -12.07
CA THR A 141 -6.46 22.62 -11.44
C THR A 141 -5.45 21.86 -10.57
N LYS A 142 -4.30 22.48 -10.27
CA LYS A 142 -3.27 21.85 -9.42
C LYS A 142 -3.79 21.43 -8.04
N LYS A 143 -4.82 22.09 -7.53
CA LYS A 143 -5.42 21.79 -6.21
C LYS A 143 -6.33 20.57 -6.27
N GLU A 144 -7.02 20.37 -7.38
CA GLU A 144 -7.94 19.25 -7.59
C GLU A 144 -7.21 17.95 -7.91
N ARG A 145 -6.06 18.02 -8.59
CA ARG A 145 -5.21 16.86 -8.86
C ARG A 145 -4.70 16.23 -7.57
N LYS A 146 -4.99 14.93 -7.35
CA LYS A 146 -4.46 14.16 -6.22
C LYS A 146 -3.67 12.95 -6.70
N ALA A 147 -3.05 12.26 -5.75
CA ALA A 147 -2.26 11.06 -6.04
C ALA A 147 -3.15 9.81 -6.24
N THR A 148 -4.29 9.74 -5.57
CA THR A 148 -5.20 8.58 -5.59
C THR A 148 -6.61 9.00 -6.01
N ILE A 149 -7.36 8.06 -6.58
CA ILE A 149 -8.75 8.30 -7.03
C ILE A 149 -9.64 8.57 -5.82
N ALA A 150 -9.41 7.85 -4.72
CA ALA A 150 -10.11 8.07 -3.47
C ALA A 150 -9.94 9.50 -2.93
N ASP A 151 -8.73 10.07 -3.01
CA ASP A 151 -8.47 11.43 -2.53
C ASP A 151 -9.14 12.50 -3.40
N GLU A 152 -9.20 12.31 -4.72
CA GLU A 152 -9.93 13.21 -5.63
C GLU A 152 -11.42 13.22 -5.31
N LEU A 153 -12.00 12.04 -5.11
CA LEU A 153 -13.39 11.87 -4.76
C LEU A 153 -13.71 12.43 -3.37
N LEU A 154 -12.78 12.30 -2.42
CA LEU A 154 -12.89 12.99 -1.15
C LEU A 154 -12.72 14.49 -1.32
N TYR A 155 -12.01 15.03 -2.29
CA TYR A 155 -11.90 16.48 -2.44
C TYR A 155 -13.23 17.14 -2.86
N ASP A 156 -14.08 16.43 -3.62
CA ASP A 156 -15.39 16.93 -4.05
C ASP A 156 -16.40 17.09 -2.89
N GLN A 157 -16.77 18.34 -2.63
CA GLN A 157 -17.71 18.71 -1.58
C GLN A 157 -19.15 18.24 -1.86
N THR A 158 -19.55 18.21 -3.13
CA THR A 158 -20.92 17.82 -3.51
C THR A 158 -21.13 16.34 -3.24
N PHE A 159 -20.12 15.54 -3.58
CA PHE A 159 -20.06 14.12 -3.31
C PHE A 159 -20.11 13.83 -1.80
N ARG A 160 -19.30 14.53 -1.00
CA ARG A 160 -19.30 14.40 0.47
C ARG A 160 -20.69 14.64 1.05
N ALA A 161 -21.36 15.71 0.63
CA ALA A 161 -22.68 16.07 1.13
C ALA A 161 -23.72 14.98 0.78
N TYR A 162 -23.72 14.50 -0.47
CA TYR A 162 -24.61 13.43 -0.92
C TYR A 162 -24.38 12.14 -0.14
N ARG A 163 -23.11 11.70 -0.03
CA ARG A 163 -22.76 10.46 0.66
C ARG A 163 -23.10 10.52 2.14
N LYS A 164 -22.80 11.63 2.83
CA LYS A 164 -23.18 11.83 4.24
C LYS A 164 -24.69 11.71 4.44
N ARG A 165 -25.49 12.33 3.57
CA ARG A 165 -26.95 12.25 3.60
C ARG A 165 -27.44 10.82 3.41
N LYS A 166 -26.97 10.11 2.38
CA LYS A 166 -27.40 8.74 2.07
C LYS A 166 -26.95 7.72 3.11
N VAL A 167 -25.73 7.85 3.65
CA VAL A 167 -25.25 6.98 4.73
C VAL A 167 -26.14 7.12 5.95
N ARG A 168 -26.48 8.34 6.36
CA ARG A 168 -27.41 8.57 7.49
C ARG A 168 -28.78 7.93 7.26
N GLU A 169 -29.33 8.05 6.06
CA GLU A 169 -30.62 7.44 5.69
C GLU A 169 -30.55 5.90 5.74
N ILE A 170 -29.44 5.32 5.26
CA ILE A 170 -29.20 3.86 5.31
C ILE A 170 -29.02 3.41 6.76
N GLU A 171 -28.26 4.13 7.57
CA GLU A 171 -28.07 3.83 8.99
C GLU A 171 -29.40 3.91 9.75
N GLU A 172 -30.24 4.91 9.48
CA GLU A 172 -31.56 5.04 10.10
C GLU A 172 -32.48 3.88 9.70
N LYS A 173 -32.46 3.48 8.43
CA LYS A 173 -33.23 2.34 7.92
C LYS A 173 -32.72 0.99 8.45
N ASN A 174 -31.40 0.82 8.52
CA ASN A 174 -30.75 -0.41 8.94
C ASN A 174 -30.58 -0.49 10.45
N ARG A 175 -30.85 0.59 11.19
CA ARG A 175 -30.85 0.59 12.65
C ARG A 175 -31.82 -0.51 13.06
N PRO A 176 -31.34 -1.59 13.69
CA PRO A 176 -32.25 -2.62 14.14
C PRO A 176 -33.27 -1.95 15.05
N GLY A 177 -34.52 -2.42 15.01
CA GLY A 177 -35.59 -1.98 15.91
C GLY A 177 -35.35 -2.38 17.38
N GLY A 178 -34.09 -2.35 17.81
CA GLY A 178 -33.66 -2.50 19.17
C GLY A 178 -34.41 -1.53 20.05
N ASN A 179 -34.56 -1.94 21.29
CA ASN A 179 -35.40 -1.41 22.35
C ASN A 179 -35.19 0.07 22.72
N ASP A 180 -34.85 0.98 21.81
CA ASP A 180 -34.82 2.42 22.01
C ASP A 180 -36.20 2.97 22.43
N LYS A 181 -37.28 2.29 22.03
CA LYS A 181 -38.64 2.46 22.56
C LYS A 181 -38.78 2.12 24.07
N TRP A 182 -37.92 1.24 24.59
CA TRP A 182 -37.84 0.87 26.01
C TRP A 182 -36.66 1.50 26.74
N LYS A 183 -35.76 2.21 26.03
CA LYS A 183 -34.69 2.98 26.67
C LYS A 183 -35.31 4.22 27.30
N ILE A 184 -35.35 4.21 28.63
CA ILE A 184 -35.70 5.28 29.55
C ILE A 184 -34.96 6.57 29.14
N LYS A 185 -35.54 7.35 28.22
CA LYS A 185 -35.03 8.66 27.81
C LYS A 185 -35.57 9.72 28.77
N GLY A 186 -34.86 9.94 29.88
CA GLY A 186 -35.02 11.15 30.70
C GLY A 186 -35.05 10.94 32.21
N LYS A 187 -34.92 12.05 32.95
CA LYS A 187 -34.99 12.08 34.43
C LYS A 187 -36.40 11.72 34.95
N GLN A 188 -37.44 11.95 34.15
CA GLN A 188 -38.85 11.69 34.48
C GLN A 188 -39.15 10.19 34.62
N SER A 189 -38.59 9.34 33.76
CA SER A 189 -38.81 7.89 33.83
C SER A 189 -38.03 7.21 34.97
N ARG A 190 -36.95 7.85 35.49
CA ARG A 190 -36.32 7.42 36.75
C ARG A 190 -37.20 7.70 37.97
N LYS A 191 -38.02 8.76 37.96
CA LYS A 191 -39.00 9.03 39.03
C LYS A 191 -40.09 7.95 39.06
N ARG A 192 -40.65 7.60 37.90
CA ARG A 192 -41.68 6.56 37.75
C ARG A 192 -41.20 5.15 38.18
N ALA A 193 -39.92 4.84 38.00
CA ALA A 193 -39.33 3.60 38.46
C ALA A 193 -39.07 3.57 39.99
N LYS A 194 -38.90 4.73 40.63
CA LYS A 194 -38.79 4.85 42.10
C LYS A 194 -40.16 4.78 42.78
N GLU A 195 -41.19 5.38 42.18
CA GLU A 195 -42.57 5.33 42.69
C GLU A 195 -43.15 3.92 42.70
N ARG A 196 -42.69 3.02 41.82
CA ARG A 196 -43.13 1.62 41.76
C ARG A 196 -42.41 0.67 42.73
N ARG A 197 -41.47 1.16 43.53
CA ARG A 197 -40.66 0.36 44.48
C ARG A 197 -41.07 0.53 45.95
N HIS A 198 -42.16 1.24 46.20
CA HIS A 198 -42.86 1.28 47.49
C HIS A 198 -44.17 0.50 47.36
#